data_AF-A0AAE1YUG3-F1
#
_entry.id   AF-A0AAE1YUG3-F1
#
_cell.length_a   1.000
_cell.length_b   1.000
_cell.length_c   1.000
_cell.angle_alpha   90.00
_cell.angle_beta   90.00
_cell.angle_gamma   90.00
#
_symmetry.space_group_name_H-M   'P 1'
#
loop_
_entity.id
_entity.type
_entity.pdbx_description
1 polymer ?
#
loop_
_entity_poly.entity_id
_entity_poly.type
_entity_poly.pdbx_seq_one_letter_code
_entity_poly.pdbx_strand_id
1 'polypeptide(L)'
;MDKISALLFLFSCFLTFHPGVWGIGINYGLLGDNLPSPSDTISRLKQRSVPKIRLFEPDQDVLTALHDSGISVIVGTRNEDLESLASDPAAATSWVENNILPHSSVNITSVAAGNEVIPGELAQYVPDAMENLDAALSAAKVSATVTTAISMQVLSTSYPPSQGEFSAESATIMKQITEFLASKKSPLLLNVYPYFARTGDPLNVELNYALLEDGATAVLDCPFTYNNLFDAMVDSVHAALENVGGSNVEVVVSETGWPSDGGRDASVENAQTYVNNLIRLVSSGEGTPRKPGKDIDTYIFAMFNENLKPEGVEQNWGLFYPNLTEANSASGMAVEDECKLKFLELKAKRNYRFIIFKIQDQQVVVEKLGTPDESYENFTASLPSDECRYAVFDFDFTTNENCQKSKIFFIAWSPDTSSVRMKMVYASSKDRFKRELDGIQVELQATDPSEMSFDIIKDRAR
;
A
#
# COMPACT_ATOMS: atom_id res chain seq x y z
N MET A 1 39.31 -18.05 9.56
CA MET A 1 40.12 -17.68 8.39
C MET A 1 39.77 -18.59 7.23
N ASP A 2 38.88 -18.30 6.31
CA ASP A 2 37.84 -17.28 6.14
C ASP A 2 37.08 -17.71 4.87
N LYS A 3 35.90 -17.12 4.68
CA LYS A 3 35.07 -17.09 3.46
C LYS A 3 34.00 -18.17 3.37
N ILE A 4 32.97 -17.98 4.21
CA ILE A 4 31.59 -18.39 3.89
C ILE A 4 31.10 -17.46 2.77
N SER A 5 30.59 -18.07 1.71
CA SER A 5 29.93 -17.40 0.59
C SER A 5 28.59 -16.86 1.03
N ALA A 6 28.38 -15.55 0.94
CA ALA A 6 27.07 -14.91 1.07
C ALA A 6 26.46 -14.80 -0.33
N LEU A 7 25.39 -15.55 -0.56
CA LEU A 7 24.54 -15.48 -1.73
C LEU A 7 23.60 -14.28 -1.52
N LEU A 8 23.80 -13.19 -2.26
CA LEU A 8 22.90 -12.03 -2.28
C LEU A 8 21.64 -12.39 -3.08
N PHE A 9 20.52 -12.56 -2.38
CA PHE A 9 19.19 -12.59 -2.97
C PHE A 9 18.80 -11.17 -3.41
N LEU A 10 18.69 -10.94 -4.72
CA LEU A 10 18.09 -9.74 -5.30
C LEU A 10 16.56 -9.89 -5.27
N PHE A 11 15.89 -9.08 -4.46
CA PHE A 11 14.43 -9.00 -4.39
C PHE A 11 13.94 -8.08 -5.51
N SER A 12 13.31 -8.64 -6.56
CA SER A 12 12.64 -7.82 -7.58
C SER A 12 11.30 -7.32 -7.01
N CYS A 13 11.10 -5.99 -6.96
CA CYS A 13 9.82 -5.36 -6.67
C CYS A 13 8.81 -5.62 -7.80
N PHE A 14 8.16 -6.77 -7.75
CA PHE A 14 6.80 -6.92 -8.23
C PHE A 14 5.91 -7.00 -6.99
N LEU A 15 4.71 -6.42 -7.03
CA LEU A 15 3.56 -6.98 -6.30
C LEU A 15 3.21 -8.34 -6.94
N THR A 16 4.15 -9.28 -6.90
CA THR A 16 3.90 -10.70 -7.00
C THR A 16 3.64 -11.14 -5.58
N PHE A 17 2.36 -11.31 -5.23
CA PHE A 17 2.02 -12.18 -4.11
C PHE A 17 2.67 -13.53 -4.42
N HIS A 18 3.78 -13.84 -3.75
CA HIS A 18 4.31 -15.20 -3.81
C HIS A 18 3.18 -16.12 -3.36
N PRO A 19 3.05 -17.33 -3.94
CA PRO A 19 2.20 -18.36 -3.36
C PRO A 19 2.69 -18.59 -1.92
N GLY A 20 2.04 -17.95 -0.94
CA GLY A 20 2.59 -17.81 0.41
C GLY A 20 2.13 -16.58 1.21
N VAL A 21 1.61 -15.50 0.60
CA VAL A 21 1.05 -14.36 1.37
C VAL A 21 -0.43 -14.63 1.70
N TRP A 22 -0.68 -15.56 2.63
CA TRP A 22 -2.04 -15.97 3.00
C TRP A 22 -2.79 -14.95 3.87
N GLY A 23 -2.05 -14.01 4.50
CA GLY A 23 -2.57 -13.05 5.48
C GLY A 23 -3.07 -11.71 4.92
N ILE A 24 -2.84 -11.38 3.65
CA ILE A 24 -3.22 -10.07 3.09
C ILE A 24 -4.50 -10.16 2.25
N GLY A 25 -5.46 -9.30 2.56
CA GLY A 25 -6.66 -9.03 1.76
C GLY A 25 -6.77 -7.57 1.33
N ILE A 26 -7.80 -7.24 0.55
CA ILE A 26 -8.06 -5.87 0.07
C ILE A 26 -9.53 -5.50 0.29
N ASN A 27 -9.80 -4.30 0.80
CA ASN A 27 -11.16 -3.76 0.86
C ASN A 27 -11.61 -3.32 -0.53
N TYR A 28 -12.73 -3.84 -1.03
CA TYR A 28 -13.31 -3.41 -2.30
C TYR A 28 -14.46 -2.43 -2.04
N GLY A 29 -14.09 -1.15 -1.93
CA GLY A 29 -15.02 -0.03 -1.83
C GLY A 29 -15.66 0.32 -3.18
N LEU A 30 -16.91 0.79 -3.13
CA LEU A 30 -17.77 1.04 -4.30
C LEU A 30 -18.31 2.48 -4.34
N LEU A 31 -17.82 3.39 -3.49
CA LEU A 31 -18.25 4.79 -3.46
C LEU A 31 -17.52 5.62 -4.53
N GLY A 32 -17.68 5.23 -5.80
CA GLY A 32 -17.18 5.98 -6.95
C GLY A 32 -18.04 5.79 -8.20
N ASP A 33 -18.18 6.85 -9.01
CA ASP A 33 -18.98 6.82 -10.26
C ASP A 33 -18.14 6.50 -11.52
N ASN A 34 -16.85 6.27 -11.34
CA ASN A 34 -15.87 6.03 -12.40
C ASN A 34 -15.11 4.70 -12.25
N LEU A 35 -15.57 3.83 -11.35
CA LEU A 35 -14.92 2.55 -11.04
C LEU A 35 -15.03 1.54 -12.20
N PRO A 36 -14.06 0.62 -12.36
CA PRO A 36 -14.18 -0.50 -13.29
C PRO A 36 -15.39 -1.38 -12.98
N SER A 37 -15.81 -2.17 -13.97
CA SER A 37 -16.82 -3.20 -13.72
C SER A 37 -16.33 -4.21 -12.66
N PRO A 38 -17.24 -4.83 -11.88
CA PRO A 38 -16.87 -5.89 -10.96
C PRO A 38 -16.08 -7.03 -11.62
N SER A 39 -16.45 -7.43 -12.84
CA SER A 39 -15.74 -8.48 -13.58
C SER A 39 -14.29 -8.12 -13.90
N ASP A 40 -14.02 -6.89 -14.33
CA ASP A 40 -12.66 -6.41 -14.58
C ASP A 40 -11.86 -6.33 -13.29
N THR A 41 -12.48 -5.89 -12.20
CA THR A 41 -11.85 -5.83 -10.87
C THR A 41 -11.50 -7.22 -10.34
N ILE A 42 -12.43 -8.18 -10.38
CA ILE A 42 -12.14 -9.57 -9.97
C ILE A 42 -11.05 -10.18 -10.86
N SER A 43 -11.07 -9.91 -12.17
CA SER A 43 -10.01 -10.34 -13.08
C SER A 43 -8.65 -9.77 -12.69
N ARG A 44 -8.60 -8.49 -12.30
CA ARG A 44 -7.38 -7.83 -11.81
C ARG A 44 -6.88 -8.44 -10.50
N LEU A 45 -7.78 -8.70 -9.54
CA LEU A 45 -7.43 -9.34 -8.27
C LEU A 45 -6.83 -10.75 -8.49
N LYS A 46 -7.42 -11.54 -9.41
CA LYS A 46 -6.88 -12.84 -9.82
C LYS A 46 -5.50 -12.73 -10.47
N GLN A 47 -5.30 -11.76 -11.37
CA GLN A 47 -3.98 -11.51 -11.99
C GLN A 47 -2.91 -11.14 -10.97
N ARG A 48 -3.30 -10.48 -9.88
CA ARG A 48 -2.41 -10.13 -8.77
C ARG A 48 -2.36 -11.21 -7.69
N SER A 49 -3.04 -12.34 -7.85
CA SER A 49 -3.10 -13.41 -6.85
C SER A 49 -3.55 -12.94 -5.47
N VAL A 50 -4.49 -11.97 -5.42
CA VAL A 50 -5.06 -11.51 -4.15
C VAL A 50 -6.03 -12.58 -3.63
N PRO A 51 -5.79 -13.14 -2.42
CA PRO A 51 -6.53 -14.31 -1.96
C PRO A 51 -7.86 -13.98 -1.26
N LYS A 52 -8.03 -12.76 -0.76
CA LYS A 52 -9.17 -12.36 0.08
C LYS A 52 -9.57 -10.91 -0.16
N ILE A 53 -10.87 -10.64 -0.10
CA ILE A 53 -11.41 -9.28 -0.14
C ILE A 53 -12.47 -9.05 0.95
N ARG A 54 -12.75 -7.79 1.25
CA ARG A 54 -13.87 -7.38 2.11
C ARG A 54 -14.81 -6.46 1.34
N LEU A 55 -16.10 -6.77 1.40
CA LEU A 55 -17.20 -5.93 0.94
C LEU A 55 -17.91 -5.31 2.14
N PHE A 56 -18.32 -4.06 2.03
CA PHE A 56 -18.99 -3.32 3.10
C PHE A 56 -20.50 -3.55 3.11
N GLU A 57 -21.05 -4.01 2.00
CA GLU A 57 -22.46 -4.35 1.81
C GLU A 57 -22.58 -5.53 0.83
N PRO A 58 -23.73 -6.22 0.75
CA PRO A 58 -23.89 -7.38 -0.13
C PRO A 58 -24.18 -6.95 -1.59
N ASP A 59 -23.19 -6.34 -2.24
CA ASP A 59 -23.29 -5.93 -3.64
C ASP A 59 -23.43 -7.15 -4.57
N GLN A 60 -24.57 -7.24 -5.24
CA GLN A 60 -24.96 -8.41 -6.03
C GLN A 60 -24.13 -8.57 -7.31
N ASP A 61 -23.66 -7.47 -7.90
CA ASP A 61 -22.86 -7.50 -9.12
C ASP A 61 -21.44 -8.00 -8.80
N VAL A 62 -20.87 -7.57 -7.66
CA VAL A 62 -19.59 -8.07 -7.17
C VAL A 62 -19.67 -9.53 -6.73
N LEU A 63 -20.71 -9.91 -5.96
CA LEU A 63 -20.92 -11.31 -5.56
C LEU A 63 -21.12 -12.22 -6.78
N THR A 64 -21.81 -11.73 -7.82
CA THR A 64 -21.94 -12.45 -9.09
C THR A 64 -20.58 -12.61 -9.78
N ALA A 65 -19.76 -11.56 -9.83
CA ALA A 65 -18.43 -11.61 -10.44
C ALA A 65 -17.43 -12.51 -9.68
N LEU A 66 -17.68 -12.79 -8.40
CA LEU A 66 -16.84 -13.65 -7.55
C LEU A 66 -17.07 -15.14 -7.74
N HIS A 67 -18.14 -15.57 -8.41
CA HIS A 67 -18.41 -16.99 -8.64
C HIS A 67 -17.20 -17.68 -9.29
N ASP A 68 -16.78 -18.79 -8.68
CA ASP A 68 -15.67 -19.64 -9.12
C ASP A 68 -14.32 -18.89 -9.23
N SER A 69 -14.18 -17.73 -8.58
CA SER A 69 -12.94 -16.95 -8.54
C SER A 69 -11.88 -17.58 -7.64
N GLY A 70 -12.31 -18.30 -6.59
CA GLY A 70 -11.47 -18.82 -5.52
C GLY A 70 -11.05 -17.77 -4.48
N ILE A 71 -11.48 -16.51 -4.64
CA ILE A 71 -11.21 -15.42 -3.70
C ILE A 71 -12.16 -15.55 -2.51
N SER A 72 -11.60 -15.54 -1.30
CA SER A 72 -12.39 -15.51 -0.06
C SER A 72 -12.97 -14.12 0.18
N VAL A 73 -14.20 -14.04 0.71
CA VAL A 73 -14.86 -12.74 0.95
C VAL A 73 -15.47 -12.63 2.34
N ILE A 74 -15.23 -11.49 2.99
CA ILE A 74 -16.04 -11.00 4.11
C ILE A 74 -17.12 -10.09 3.54
N VAL A 75 -18.38 -10.34 3.90
CA VAL A 75 -19.53 -9.54 3.45
C VAL A 75 -20.11 -8.76 4.63
N GLY A 76 -20.09 -7.44 4.57
CA GLY A 76 -20.74 -6.56 5.55
C GLY A 76 -22.25 -6.48 5.35
N THR A 77 -22.98 -6.27 6.44
CA THR A 77 -24.33 -5.71 6.40
C THR A 77 -24.22 -4.20 6.23
N ARG A 78 -25.28 -3.58 5.71
CA ARG A 78 -25.43 -2.13 5.86
C ARG A 78 -25.65 -1.77 7.32
N ASN A 79 -25.20 -0.58 7.73
CA ASN A 79 -25.39 -0.12 9.10
C ASN A 79 -26.89 0.15 9.38
N GLU A 80 -27.61 0.66 8.39
CA GLU A 80 -29.07 0.92 8.45
C GLU A 80 -29.92 -0.35 8.59
N ASP A 81 -29.39 -1.53 8.23
CA ASP A 81 -30.11 -2.80 8.37
C ASP A 81 -30.06 -3.35 9.81
N LEU A 82 -29.14 -2.87 10.66
CA LEU A 82 -28.85 -3.46 11.97
C LEU A 82 -30.07 -3.53 12.88
N GLU A 83 -30.88 -2.47 12.96
CA GLU A 83 -32.08 -2.45 13.80
C GLU A 83 -33.08 -3.53 13.36
N SER A 84 -33.30 -3.67 12.05
CA SER A 84 -34.21 -4.70 11.52
C SER A 84 -33.66 -6.11 11.75
N LEU A 85 -32.35 -6.31 11.54
CA LEU A 85 -31.68 -7.60 11.73
C LEU A 85 -31.68 -8.02 13.20
N ALA A 86 -31.58 -7.08 14.13
CA ALA A 86 -31.66 -7.33 15.57
C ALA A 86 -33.08 -7.62 16.04
N SER A 87 -34.06 -6.85 15.55
CA SER A 87 -35.42 -6.86 16.09
C SER A 87 -36.30 -7.99 15.54
N ASP A 88 -35.98 -8.52 14.35
CA ASP A 88 -36.78 -9.55 13.69
C ASP A 88 -35.90 -10.69 13.12
N PRO A 89 -35.92 -11.89 13.73
CA PRO A 89 -35.20 -13.05 13.19
C PRO A 89 -35.62 -13.44 11.75
N ALA A 90 -36.84 -13.14 11.34
CA ALA A 90 -37.28 -13.38 9.96
C ALA A 90 -36.61 -12.41 8.96
N ALA A 91 -36.28 -11.19 9.40
CA ALA A 91 -35.50 -10.26 8.60
C ALA A 91 -34.07 -10.76 8.39
N ALA A 92 -33.42 -11.29 9.43
CA ALA A 92 -32.09 -11.91 9.29
C ALA A 92 -32.11 -13.16 8.39
N THR A 93 -33.16 -13.99 8.51
CA THR A 93 -33.37 -15.13 7.60
C THR A 93 -33.50 -14.67 6.15
N SER A 94 -34.35 -13.69 5.90
CA SER A 94 -34.56 -13.11 4.56
C SER A 94 -33.27 -12.48 4.02
N TRP A 95 -32.48 -11.83 4.87
CA TRP A 95 -31.20 -11.25 4.49
C TRP A 95 -30.22 -12.32 4.01
N VAL A 96 -30.09 -13.44 4.73
CA VAL A 96 -29.25 -14.58 4.33
C VAL A 96 -29.76 -15.22 3.02
N GLU A 97 -31.08 -15.41 2.90
CA GLU A 97 -31.71 -15.97 1.70
C GLU A 97 -31.47 -15.12 0.44
N ASN A 98 -31.45 -13.80 0.60
CA ASN A 98 -31.30 -12.88 -0.53
C ASN A 98 -29.84 -12.58 -0.86
N ASN A 99 -28.94 -12.55 0.13
CA ASN A 99 -27.59 -12.03 -0.05
C ASN A 99 -26.49 -13.10 -0.02
N ILE A 100 -26.74 -14.25 0.59
CA ILE A 100 -25.71 -15.29 0.80
C ILE A 100 -26.03 -16.54 -0.02
N LEU A 101 -27.27 -17.05 0.09
CA LEU A 101 -27.67 -18.28 -0.58
C LEU A 101 -27.56 -18.27 -2.12
N PRO A 102 -27.86 -17.18 -2.84
CA PRO A 102 -27.71 -17.15 -4.30
C PRO A 102 -26.26 -17.32 -4.74
N HIS A 103 -25.31 -17.05 -3.84
CA HIS A 103 -23.88 -17.01 -4.12
C HIS A 103 -23.12 -18.21 -3.53
N SER A 104 -23.75 -19.40 -3.49
CA SER A 104 -23.18 -20.58 -2.82
C SER A 104 -21.84 -21.10 -3.37
N SER A 105 -21.40 -20.68 -4.57
CA SER A 105 -20.05 -21.00 -5.08
C SER A 105 -19.00 -19.93 -4.77
N VAL A 106 -19.40 -18.79 -4.20
CA VAL A 106 -18.50 -17.79 -3.65
C VAL A 106 -18.01 -18.25 -2.28
N ASN A 107 -16.70 -18.09 -2.02
CA ASN A 107 -16.11 -18.47 -0.75
C ASN A 107 -16.33 -17.39 0.32
N ILE A 108 -17.58 -17.26 0.79
CA ILE A 108 -17.95 -16.32 1.85
C ILE A 108 -17.47 -16.89 3.19
N THR A 109 -16.47 -16.25 3.80
CA THR A 109 -15.86 -16.73 5.05
C THR A 109 -16.54 -16.16 6.28
N SER A 110 -17.00 -14.91 6.20
CA SER A 110 -17.66 -14.24 7.33
C SER A 110 -18.70 -13.21 6.88
N VAL A 111 -19.70 -13.00 7.73
CA VAL A 111 -20.66 -11.89 7.64
C VAL A 111 -20.38 -10.90 8.78
N ALA A 112 -20.14 -9.63 8.45
CA ALA A 112 -19.87 -8.57 9.42
C ALA A 112 -21.13 -7.75 9.68
N ALA A 113 -21.70 -7.86 10.89
CA ALA A 113 -22.84 -7.07 11.34
C ALA A 113 -22.39 -5.66 11.73
N GLY A 114 -22.47 -4.74 10.76
CA GLY A 114 -22.10 -3.35 10.93
C GLY A 114 -20.60 -3.05 10.79
N ASN A 115 -20.29 -1.77 10.58
CA ASN A 115 -18.95 -1.23 10.46
C ASN A 115 -18.82 0.09 11.23
N GLU A 116 -17.94 0.11 12.23
CA GLU A 116 -17.61 1.27 13.07
C GLU A 116 -18.81 1.95 13.75
N VAL A 117 -19.87 1.19 14.05
CA VAL A 117 -21.07 1.71 14.73
C VAL A 117 -20.94 1.80 16.25
N ILE A 118 -19.78 1.41 16.80
CA ILE A 118 -19.48 1.36 18.23
C ILE A 118 -18.31 2.31 18.52
N PRO A 119 -18.45 3.26 19.47
CA PRO A 119 -19.70 3.66 20.12
C PRO A 119 -20.67 4.35 19.14
N GLY A 120 -21.96 4.40 19.45
CA GLY A 120 -22.96 5.06 18.61
C GLY A 120 -24.40 4.57 18.82
N GLU A 121 -25.36 5.24 18.19
CA GLU A 121 -26.80 4.96 18.35
C GLU A 121 -27.18 3.54 17.88
N LEU A 122 -26.47 3.02 16.88
CA LEU A 122 -26.69 1.69 16.32
C LEU A 122 -25.98 0.57 17.09
N ALA A 123 -25.07 0.90 18.02
CA ALA A 123 -24.26 -0.08 18.76
C ALA A 123 -25.14 -1.11 19.50
N GLN A 124 -26.27 -0.67 20.03
CA GLN A 124 -27.20 -1.52 20.79
C GLN A 124 -27.79 -2.68 19.98
N TYR A 125 -27.85 -2.55 18.65
CA TYR A 125 -28.45 -3.56 17.77
C TYR A 125 -27.43 -4.64 17.35
N VAL A 126 -26.13 -4.36 17.47
CA VAL A 126 -25.08 -5.25 16.96
C VAL A 126 -25.15 -6.67 17.57
N PRO A 127 -25.24 -6.86 18.90
CA PRO A 127 -25.25 -8.21 19.49
C PRO A 127 -26.42 -9.06 19.00
N ASP A 128 -27.64 -8.52 19.01
CA ASP A 128 -28.84 -9.27 18.60
C ASP A 128 -28.86 -9.52 17.08
N ALA A 129 -28.37 -8.58 16.27
CA ALA A 129 -28.19 -8.79 14.84
C ALA A 129 -27.20 -9.93 14.55
N MET A 130 -26.10 -10.01 15.32
CA MET A 130 -25.12 -11.08 15.19
C MET A 130 -25.71 -12.46 15.53
N GLU A 131 -26.49 -12.56 16.62
CA GLU A 131 -27.18 -13.80 17.01
C GLU A 131 -28.19 -14.25 15.95
N ASN A 132 -29.01 -13.31 15.44
CA ASN A 132 -30.02 -13.64 14.43
C ASN A 132 -29.40 -14.05 13.09
N LEU A 133 -28.32 -13.39 12.65
CA LEU A 133 -27.58 -13.77 11.45
C LEU A 133 -26.92 -15.14 11.60
N ASP A 134 -26.33 -15.45 12.75
CA ASP A 134 -25.70 -16.75 13.01
C ASP A 134 -26.73 -17.89 13.03
N ALA A 135 -27.90 -17.64 13.63
CA ALA A 135 -29.02 -18.58 13.61
C ALA A 135 -29.51 -18.83 12.17
N ALA A 136 -29.64 -17.77 11.36
CA ALA A 136 -30.05 -17.87 9.96
C ALA A 136 -29.03 -18.64 9.11
N LEU A 137 -27.73 -18.33 9.22
CA LEU A 137 -26.66 -19.04 8.52
C LEU A 137 -26.60 -20.52 8.94
N SER A 138 -26.74 -20.81 10.23
CA SER A 138 -26.79 -22.17 10.77
C SER A 138 -27.99 -22.96 10.24
N ALA A 139 -29.18 -22.36 10.21
CA ALA A 139 -30.39 -22.99 9.65
C ALA A 139 -30.25 -23.27 8.14
N ALA A 140 -29.60 -22.34 7.43
CA ALA A 140 -29.26 -22.46 6.01
C ALA A 140 -28.09 -23.40 5.72
N LYS A 141 -27.39 -23.90 6.75
CA LYS A 141 -26.18 -24.75 6.67
C LYS A 141 -25.03 -24.09 5.91
N VAL A 142 -24.92 -22.77 6.03
CA VAL A 142 -23.79 -22.00 5.51
C VAL A 142 -22.67 -22.01 6.56
N SER A 143 -21.43 -22.26 6.14
CA SER A 143 -20.27 -22.38 7.05
C SER A 143 -19.63 -21.04 7.44
N ALA A 144 -20.11 -19.93 6.90
CA ALA A 144 -19.60 -18.59 7.20
C ALA A 144 -19.83 -18.24 8.67
N THR A 145 -18.85 -17.58 9.29
CA THR A 145 -18.96 -17.08 10.66
C THR A 145 -19.60 -15.71 10.71
N VAL A 146 -20.18 -15.33 11.87
CA VAL A 146 -20.64 -13.96 12.10
C VAL A 146 -19.66 -13.20 12.98
N THR A 147 -19.42 -11.94 12.62
CA THR A 147 -18.53 -11.00 13.31
C THR A 147 -19.08 -9.57 13.22
N THR A 148 -18.35 -8.57 13.70
CA THR A 148 -18.61 -7.13 13.54
C THR A 148 -17.28 -6.39 13.42
N ALA A 149 -17.29 -5.22 12.77
CA ALA A 149 -16.10 -4.39 12.60
C ALA A 149 -16.14 -3.15 13.50
N ILE A 150 -15.09 -2.98 14.29
CA ILE A 150 -14.89 -1.84 15.20
C ILE A 150 -13.74 -0.95 14.73
N SER A 151 -13.75 0.31 15.15
CA SER A 151 -12.61 1.21 15.02
C SER A 151 -11.88 1.35 16.35
N MET A 152 -10.74 2.05 16.35
CA MET A 152 -10.03 2.39 17.58
C MET A 152 -10.82 3.31 18.53
N GLN A 153 -11.94 3.91 18.09
CA GLN A 153 -12.76 4.80 18.92
C GLN A 153 -13.48 4.08 20.07
N VAL A 154 -13.55 2.75 20.04
CA VAL A 154 -14.08 1.97 21.16
C VAL A 154 -13.21 2.06 22.42
N LEU A 155 -11.96 2.49 22.30
CA LEU A 155 -11.02 2.58 23.41
C LEU A 155 -11.05 3.97 24.06
N SER A 156 -11.05 4.02 25.39
CA SER A 156 -10.73 5.25 26.14
C SER A 156 -9.23 5.39 26.40
N THR A 157 -8.53 4.26 26.52
CA THR A 157 -7.09 4.20 26.76
C THR A 157 -6.47 3.29 25.71
N SER A 158 -5.44 3.78 25.02
CA SER A 158 -4.67 3.02 24.03
C SER A 158 -3.14 3.16 24.20
N TYR A 159 -2.69 4.04 25.10
CA TYR A 159 -1.28 4.24 25.41
C TYR A 159 -1.03 4.24 26.93
N PRO A 160 -0.06 3.45 27.41
CA PRO A 160 0.68 2.44 26.66
C PRO A 160 -0.24 1.26 26.25
N PRO A 161 0.09 0.48 25.20
CA PRO A 161 -0.79 -0.58 24.68
C PRO A 161 -1.26 -1.60 25.72
N SER A 162 -0.43 -1.96 26.69
CA SER A 162 -0.76 -2.89 27.77
C SER A 162 -1.92 -2.42 28.66
N GLN A 163 -2.23 -1.12 28.66
CA GLN A 163 -3.33 -0.51 29.39
C GLN A 163 -4.55 -0.24 28.50
N GLY A 164 -4.63 -0.87 27.33
CA GLY A 164 -5.78 -0.80 26.45
C GLY A 164 -7.09 -1.08 27.20
N GLU A 165 -8.05 -0.16 27.10
CA GLU A 165 -9.31 -0.24 27.82
C GLU A 165 -10.46 0.31 26.96
N PHE A 166 -11.56 -0.45 26.88
CA PHE A 166 -12.78 0.02 26.24
C PHE A 166 -13.37 1.20 27.01
N SER A 167 -13.87 2.19 26.28
CA SER A 167 -14.58 3.32 26.88
C SER A 167 -15.81 2.84 27.66
N ALA A 168 -16.23 3.59 28.67
CA ALA A 168 -17.40 3.24 29.47
C ALA A 168 -18.68 3.06 28.62
N GLU A 169 -18.78 3.79 27.52
CA GLU A 169 -19.88 3.70 26.54
C GLU A 169 -19.81 2.39 25.73
N SER A 170 -18.61 1.91 25.40
CA SER A 170 -18.42 0.72 24.57
C SER A 170 -18.35 -0.57 25.40
N ALA A 171 -17.89 -0.50 26.66
CA ALA A 171 -17.49 -1.67 27.45
C ALA A 171 -18.59 -2.74 27.61
N THR A 172 -19.84 -2.32 27.83
CA THR A 172 -20.95 -3.27 28.01
C THR A 172 -21.26 -4.04 26.73
N ILE A 173 -21.36 -3.32 25.59
CA ILE A 173 -21.64 -3.91 24.29
C ILE A 173 -20.44 -4.75 23.81
N MET A 174 -19.22 -4.24 23.97
CA MET A 174 -18.01 -4.98 23.61
C MET A 174 -17.86 -6.27 24.42
N LYS A 175 -18.29 -6.30 25.68
CA LYS A 175 -18.34 -7.53 26.46
C LYS A 175 -19.31 -8.56 25.86
N GLN A 176 -20.53 -8.15 25.50
CA GLN A 176 -21.52 -9.03 24.86
C GLN A 176 -21.01 -9.58 23.52
N ILE A 177 -20.44 -8.71 22.67
CA ILE A 177 -19.81 -9.10 21.40
C ILE A 177 -18.67 -10.09 21.66
N THR A 178 -17.82 -9.81 22.64
CA THR A 178 -16.69 -10.68 23.01
C THR A 178 -17.15 -12.07 23.43
N GLU A 179 -18.20 -12.16 24.26
CA GLU A 179 -18.79 -13.43 24.70
C GLU A 179 -19.35 -14.22 23.51
N PHE A 180 -20.06 -13.55 22.60
CA PHE A 180 -20.54 -14.16 21.36
C PHE A 180 -19.39 -14.70 20.52
N LEU A 181 -18.41 -13.86 20.19
CA LEU A 181 -17.27 -14.21 19.33
C LEU A 181 -16.47 -15.39 19.90
N ALA A 182 -16.22 -15.38 21.23
CA ALA A 182 -15.54 -16.48 21.91
C ALA A 182 -16.35 -17.79 21.83
N SER A 183 -17.68 -17.73 21.95
CA SER A 183 -18.55 -18.91 21.87
C SER A 183 -18.61 -19.52 20.48
N LYS A 184 -18.60 -18.68 19.43
CA LYS A 184 -18.65 -19.08 18.02
C LYS A 184 -17.29 -19.35 17.41
N LYS A 185 -16.21 -19.00 18.12
CA LYS A 185 -14.83 -18.99 17.61
C LYS A 185 -14.70 -18.10 16.36
N SER A 186 -15.40 -16.99 16.37
CA SER A 186 -15.32 -15.96 15.34
C SER A 186 -14.26 -14.92 15.72
N PRO A 187 -13.52 -14.36 14.75
CA PRO A 187 -12.64 -13.24 15.01
C PRO A 187 -13.43 -11.94 15.23
N LEU A 188 -12.83 -10.96 15.88
CA LEU A 188 -13.26 -9.56 15.84
C LEU A 188 -12.57 -8.84 14.67
N LEU A 189 -13.33 -8.08 13.88
CA LEU A 189 -12.77 -7.23 12.84
C LEU A 189 -12.40 -5.87 13.44
N LEU A 190 -11.17 -5.42 13.18
CA LEU A 190 -10.63 -4.17 13.70
C LEU A 190 -10.07 -3.29 12.58
N ASN A 191 -10.54 -2.05 12.51
CA ASN A 191 -10.00 -1.04 11.60
C ASN A 191 -8.87 -0.28 12.29
N VAL A 192 -7.66 -0.35 11.72
CA VAL A 192 -6.41 0.17 12.28
C VAL A 192 -5.75 1.14 11.31
N TYR A 193 -5.67 2.41 11.69
CA TYR A 193 -5.09 3.45 10.82
C TYR A 193 -4.00 4.26 11.54
N PRO A 194 -2.73 3.82 11.47
CA PRO A 194 -1.58 4.58 11.96
C PRO A 194 -1.53 6.01 11.40
N TYR A 195 -2.01 6.23 10.16
CA TYR A 195 -2.15 7.54 9.54
C TYR A 195 -2.93 8.55 10.40
N PHE A 196 -4.10 8.16 10.92
CA PHE A 196 -4.93 9.08 11.72
C PHE A 196 -4.30 9.39 13.08
N ALA A 197 -3.66 8.42 13.72
CA ALA A 197 -2.91 8.66 14.94
C ALA A 197 -1.72 9.61 14.71
N ARG A 198 -0.99 9.42 13.60
CA ARG A 198 0.12 10.29 13.17
C ARG A 198 -0.33 11.72 12.89
N THR A 199 -1.41 11.90 12.13
CA THR A 199 -1.89 13.24 11.75
C THR A 199 -2.60 13.95 12.89
N GLY A 200 -3.22 13.22 13.82
CA GLY A 200 -3.85 13.75 15.02
C GLY A 200 -2.86 14.24 16.08
N ASP A 201 -1.71 13.57 16.22
CA ASP A 201 -0.64 13.99 17.14
C ASP A 201 0.76 13.90 16.51
N PRO A 202 1.08 14.79 15.56
CA PRO A 202 2.33 14.72 14.81
C PRO A 202 3.57 15.11 15.63
N LEU A 203 3.41 15.55 16.87
CA LEU A 203 4.53 15.86 17.76
C LEU A 203 5.01 14.64 18.54
N ASN A 204 4.09 13.74 18.90
CA ASN A 204 4.41 12.56 19.71
C ASN A 204 4.39 11.25 18.91
N VAL A 205 3.74 11.22 17.74
CA VAL A 205 3.75 10.07 16.85
C VAL A 205 4.70 10.35 15.68
N GLU A 206 5.90 9.75 15.73
CA GLU A 206 6.89 9.87 14.66
C GLU A 206 6.39 9.27 13.34
N LEU A 207 6.69 9.92 12.22
CA LEU A 207 6.26 9.46 10.90
C LEU A 207 6.78 8.05 10.59
N ASN A 208 8.07 7.80 10.82
CA ASN A 208 8.70 6.49 10.54
C ASN A 208 8.10 5.37 11.41
N TYR A 209 7.69 5.67 12.65
CA TYR A 209 6.99 4.72 13.53
C TYR A 209 5.60 4.36 12.98
N ALA A 210 4.89 5.34 12.43
CA ALA A 210 3.59 5.13 11.78
C ALA A 210 3.71 4.47 10.39
N LEU A 211 4.80 4.71 9.66
CA LEU A 211 5.12 4.10 8.36
C LEU A 211 5.73 2.70 8.46
N LEU A 212 5.88 2.17 9.68
CA LEU A 212 6.43 0.83 9.94
C LEU A 212 7.86 0.68 9.40
N GLU A 213 8.64 1.75 9.42
CA GLU A 213 10.01 1.76 8.91
C GLU A 213 10.99 1.10 9.89
N ASP A 214 11.98 0.42 9.33
CA ASP A 214 13.05 -0.19 10.12
C ASP A 214 13.87 0.89 10.84
N GLY A 215 14.16 0.67 12.12
CA GLY A 215 14.93 1.60 12.93
C GLY A 215 14.16 2.80 13.48
N ALA A 216 12.83 2.82 13.34
CA ALA A 216 11.98 3.77 14.06
C ALA A 216 12.19 3.66 15.58
N THR A 217 11.98 4.77 16.30
CA THR A 217 12.14 4.81 17.76
C THR A 217 11.09 3.91 18.41
N ALA A 218 11.53 2.80 19.01
CA ALA A 218 10.62 1.85 19.63
C ALA A 218 9.98 2.41 20.91
N VAL A 219 8.70 2.08 21.12
CA VAL A 219 7.95 2.38 22.34
C VAL A 219 8.09 1.21 23.33
N LEU A 220 8.60 1.49 24.53
CA LEU A 220 8.73 0.51 25.60
C LEU A 220 7.47 0.48 26.47
N ASP A 221 6.90 -0.70 26.62
CA ASP A 221 5.71 -0.98 27.43
C ASP A 221 5.88 -2.33 28.12
N CYS A 222 6.75 -2.37 29.12
CA CYS A 222 7.27 -3.60 29.73
C CYS A 222 6.16 -4.64 30.02
N PRO A 223 6.32 -5.90 29.57
CA PRO A 223 7.52 -6.50 28.96
C PRO A 223 7.62 -6.30 27.44
N PHE A 224 6.69 -5.60 26.81
CA PHE A 224 6.60 -5.44 25.36
C PHE A 224 7.47 -4.28 24.85
N THR A 225 7.93 -4.41 23.62
CA THR A 225 8.60 -3.35 22.87
C THR A 225 7.95 -3.29 21.50
N TYR A 226 7.41 -2.12 21.16
CA TYR A 226 6.72 -1.90 19.89
C TYR A 226 7.64 -1.12 18.96
N ASN A 227 8.04 -1.74 17.86
CA ASN A 227 8.90 -1.11 16.84
C ASN A 227 8.10 -0.32 15.80
N ASN A 228 6.78 -0.48 15.78
CA ASN A 228 5.88 0.18 14.86
C ASN A 228 4.51 0.45 15.52
N LEU A 229 3.79 1.45 15.01
CA LEU A 229 2.51 1.87 15.58
C LEU A 229 1.38 0.88 15.33
N PHE A 230 1.43 0.13 14.22
CA PHE A 230 0.40 -0.86 13.89
C PHE A 230 0.26 -1.93 14.98
N ASP A 231 1.37 -2.55 15.38
CA ASP A 231 1.39 -3.57 16.44
C ASP A 231 0.91 -2.99 17.78
N ALA A 232 1.32 -1.77 18.11
CA ALA A 232 0.91 -1.08 19.33
C ALA A 232 -0.61 -0.84 19.36
N MET A 233 -1.20 -0.44 18.22
CA MET A 233 -2.64 -0.23 18.11
C MET A 233 -3.40 -1.54 18.23
N VAL A 234 -2.98 -2.60 17.53
CA VAL A 234 -3.60 -3.93 17.62
C VAL A 234 -3.53 -4.49 19.04
N ASP A 235 -2.37 -4.39 19.71
CA ASP A 235 -2.19 -4.91 21.06
C ASP A 235 -2.94 -4.11 22.13
N SER A 236 -3.23 -2.83 21.89
CA SER A 236 -4.14 -2.07 22.76
C SER A 236 -5.56 -2.63 22.74
N VAL A 237 -6.03 -3.13 21.60
CA VAL A 237 -7.33 -3.81 21.51
C VAL A 237 -7.27 -5.20 22.14
N HIS A 238 -6.17 -5.95 21.97
CA HIS A 238 -6.00 -7.21 22.69
C HIS A 238 -6.01 -7.04 24.21
N ALA A 239 -5.36 -6.00 24.74
CA ALA A 239 -5.41 -5.68 26.16
C ALA A 239 -6.84 -5.37 26.62
N ALA A 240 -7.59 -4.57 25.85
CA ALA A 240 -8.98 -4.24 26.16
C ALA A 240 -9.90 -5.48 26.14
N LEU A 241 -9.71 -6.38 25.16
CA LEU A 241 -10.44 -7.65 25.06
C LEU A 241 -10.18 -8.53 26.28
N GLU A 242 -8.94 -8.64 26.74
CA GLU A 242 -8.59 -9.42 27.93
C GLU A 242 -9.32 -8.91 29.18
N ASN A 243 -9.47 -7.60 29.33
CA ASN A 243 -10.19 -6.98 30.46
C ASN A 243 -11.69 -7.32 30.49
N VAL A 244 -12.29 -7.68 29.35
CA VAL A 244 -13.70 -8.12 29.27
C VAL A 244 -13.85 -9.63 29.06
N GLY A 245 -12.78 -10.42 29.27
CA GLY A 245 -12.81 -11.89 29.20
C GLY A 245 -12.57 -12.49 27.80
N GLY A 246 -12.16 -11.67 26.84
CA GLY A 246 -11.94 -12.01 25.43
C GLY A 246 -10.54 -12.47 25.06
N SER A 247 -9.78 -13.03 26.00
CA SER A 247 -8.36 -13.38 25.77
C SER A 247 -8.10 -14.34 24.59
N ASN A 248 -9.11 -15.14 24.23
CA ASN A 248 -9.09 -16.11 23.13
C ASN A 248 -9.75 -15.60 21.84
N VAL A 249 -10.33 -14.40 21.84
CA VAL A 249 -10.92 -13.82 20.63
C VAL A 249 -9.78 -13.38 19.72
N GLU A 250 -9.75 -13.92 18.50
CA GLU A 250 -8.80 -13.52 17.47
C GLU A 250 -9.17 -12.16 16.90
N VAL A 251 -8.17 -11.38 16.49
CA VAL A 251 -8.38 -10.09 15.84
C VAL A 251 -7.91 -10.21 14.41
N VAL A 252 -8.76 -9.77 13.49
CA VAL A 252 -8.45 -9.58 12.07
C VAL A 252 -8.43 -8.09 11.81
N VAL A 253 -7.35 -7.57 11.25
CA VAL A 253 -7.29 -6.16 10.87
C VAL A 253 -8.08 -5.99 9.58
N SER A 254 -9.31 -5.51 9.68
CA SER A 254 -10.29 -5.50 8.60
C SER A 254 -10.21 -4.30 7.68
N GLU A 255 -9.46 -3.27 8.09
CA GLU A 255 -9.05 -2.13 7.29
C GLU A 255 -7.75 -1.56 7.85
N THR A 256 -6.83 -1.22 6.95
CA THR A 256 -5.68 -0.38 7.25
C THR A 256 -5.10 0.17 5.96
N GLY A 257 -4.53 1.38 5.98
CA GLY A 257 -3.97 1.97 4.77
C GLY A 257 -3.26 3.28 5.03
N TRP A 258 -2.89 3.97 3.95
CA TRP A 258 -2.34 5.32 4.00
C TRP A 258 -2.72 6.07 2.72
N PRO A 259 -3.25 7.30 2.81
CA PRO A 259 -3.73 8.02 1.64
C PRO A 259 -2.57 8.60 0.82
N SER A 260 -2.72 8.59 -0.50
CA SER A 260 -1.70 9.07 -1.44
C SER A 260 -1.72 10.59 -1.67
N ASP A 261 -2.78 11.28 -1.22
CA ASP A 261 -2.97 12.73 -1.37
C ASP A 261 -4.07 13.26 -0.42
N GLY A 262 -4.30 14.57 -0.41
CA GLY A 262 -5.46 15.21 0.22
C GLY A 262 -5.27 15.59 1.68
N GLY A 263 -4.08 15.37 2.27
CA GLY A 263 -3.83 15.63 3.69
C GLY A 263 -2.36 15.73 4.08
N ARG A 264 -2.12 16.02 5.36
CA ARG A 264 -0.78 16.03 5.96
C ARG A 264 -0.17 14.62 5.87
N ASP A 265 1.08 14.54 5.47
CA ASP A 265 1.83 13.29 5.31
C ASP A 265 1.15 12.28 4.35
N ALA A 266 0.09 12.69 3.64
CA ALA A 266 -0.52 11.94 2.55
C ALA A 266 0.29 12.23 1.28
N SER A 267 0.97 11.20 0.78
CA SER A 267 1.76 11.27 -0.44
C SER A 267 1.83 9.88 -1.05
N VAL A 268 1.99 9.81 -2.36
CA VAL A 268 2.20 8.54 -3.07
C VAL A 268 3.38 7.75 -2.48
N GLU A 269 4.45 8.45 -2.06
CA GLU A 269 5.63 7.84 -1.44
C GLU A 269 5.31 7.22 -0.06
N ASN A 270 4.65 7.96 0.82
CA ASN A 270 4.27 7.45 2.14
C ASN A 270 3.26 6.31 2.04
N ALA A 271 2.30 6.42 1.11
CA ALA A 271 1.33 5.37 0.84
C ALA A 271 1.98 4.07 0.36
N GLN A 272 2.98 4.19 -0.54
CA GLN A 272 3.76 3.06 -1.00
C GLN A 272 4.57 2.42 0.13
N THR A 273 5.28 3.26 0.91
CA THR A 273 6.10 2.82 2.05
C THR A 273 5.26 2.06 3.06
N TYR A 274 4.12 2.62 3.48
CA TYR A 274 3.22 1.99 4.45
C TYR A 274 2.74 0.62 3.96
N VAL A 275 2.21 0.56 2.73
CA VAL A 275 1.66 -0.70 2.18
C VAL A 275 2.74 -1.77 2.02
N ASN A 276 3.93 -1.41 1.53
CA ASN A 276 5.04 -2.36 1.39
C ASN A 276 5.52 -2.88 2.75
N ASN A 277 5.68 -2.00 3.73
CA ASN A 277 6.13 -2.38 5.06
C ASN A 277 5.07 -3.22 5.79
N LEU A 278 3.79 -2.90 5.61
CA LEU A 278 2.68 -3.68 6.15
C LEU A 278 2.66 -5.10 5.56
N ILE A 279 2.77 -5.24 4.24
CA ILE A 279 2.83 -6.56 3.59
C ILE A 279 4.02 -7.35 4.14
N ARG A 280 5.19 -6.72 4.29
CA ARG A 280 6.39 -7.36 4.87
C ARG A 280 6.16 -7.79 6.32
N LEU A 281 5.58 -6.93 7.15
CA LEU A 281 5.26 -7.20 8.55
C LEU A 281 4.30 -8.39 8.68
N VAL A 282 3.17 -8.37 7.97
CA VAL A 282 2.17 -9.44 8.03
C VAL A 282 2.73 -10.74 7.45
N SER A 283 3.52 -10.67 6.38
CA SER A 283 4.11 -11.85 5.74
C SER A 283 5.24 -12.49 6.56
N SER A 284 5.76 -11.82 7.59
CA SER A 284 6.77 -12.42 8.48
C SER A 284 6.19 -13.52 9.36
N GLY A 285 4.88 -13.46 9.63
CA GLY A 285 4.19 -14.39 10.55
C GLY A 285 4.61 -14.21 12.01
N GLU A 286 5.30 -13.11 12.35
CA GLU A 286 5.77 -12.88 13.72
C GLU A 286 4.63 -12.51 14.69
N GLY A 287 3.49 -12.05 14.16
CA GLY A 287 2.39 -11.51 14.95
C GLY A 287 2.76 -10.20 15.64
N THR A 288 2.06 -9.86 16.71
CA THR A 288 2.37 -8.69 17.54
C THR A 288 3.20 -9.08 18.78
N PRO A 289 3.84 -8.12 19.47
CA PRO A 289 4.52 -8.39 20.74
C PRO A 289 3.66 -9.11 21.80
N ARG A 290 2.36 -8.82 21.91
CA ARG A 290 1.44 -9.47 22.86
C ARG A 290 0.92 -10.82 22.36
N LYS A 291 0.83 -11.02 21.04
CA LYS A 291 0.37 -12.28 20.41
C LYS A 291 1.43 -12.81 19.42
N PRO A 292 2.64 -13.18 19.91
CA PRO A 292 3.73 -13.61 19.03
C PRO A 292 3.41 -14.94 18.35
N GLY A 293 3.86 -15.08 17.09
CA GLY A 293 3.71 -16.29 16.28
C GLY A 293 2.27 -16.59 15.84
N LYS A 294 1.36 -15.62 15.95
CA LYS A 294 0.01 -15.69 15.40
C LYS A 294 -0.07 -14.81 14.17
N ASP A 295 -0.46 -15.41 13.04
CA ASP A 295 -0.75 -14.65 11.82
C ASP A 295 -1.91 -13.68 12.06
N ILE A 296 -1.79 -12.48 11.50
CA ILE A 296 -2.80 -11.44 11.59
C ILE A 296 -3.32 -11.18 10.19
N ASP A 297 -4.46 -11.78 9.87
CA ASP A 297 -5.17 -11.46 8.64
C ASP A 297 -5.44 -9.95 8.59
N THR A 298 -5.01 -9.31 7.50
CA THR A 298 -4.96 -7.87 7.36
C THR A 298 -5.48 -7.44 6.00
N TYR A 299 -6.46 -6.54 5.97
CA TYR A 299 -7.10 -6.04 4.75
C TYR A 299 -6.66 -4.60 4.49
N ILE A 300 -6.08 -4.38 3.31
CA ILE A 300 -5.61 -3.07 2.89
C ILE A 300 -6.80 -2.26 2.36
N PHE A 301 -7.01 -1.09 2.96
CA PHE A 301 -7.97 -0.10 2.54
C PHE A 301 -7.29 0.90 1.59
N ALA A 302 -7.63 0.95 0.30
CA ALA A 302 -8.65 0.15 -0.42
C ALA A 302 -8.24 -0.17 -1.86
N MET A 303 -9.06 -0.94 -2.60
CA MET A 303 -8.79 -1.30 -4.00
C MET A 303 -8.66 -0.08 -4.91
N PHE A 304 -9.53 0.92 -4.76
CA PHE A 304 -9.59 2.10 -5.63
C PHE A 304 -9.68 3.41 -4.85
N ASN A 305 -9.26 4.50 -5.50
CA ASN A 305 -9.68 5.84 -5.10
C ASN A 305 -11.19 6.01 -5.35
N GLU A 306 -11.93 6.40 -4.32
CA GLU A 306 -13.40 6.48 -4.30
C GLU A 306 -13.85 7.94 -4.39
N ASN A 307 -14.17 8.43 -5.59
CA ASN A 307 -14.39 9.86 -5.83
C ASN A 307 -15.71 10.43 -5.28
N LEU A 308 -16.65 9.59 -4.81
CA LEU A 308 -17.89 10.05 -4.16
C LEU A 308 -17.75 10.17 -2.64
N LYS A 309 -16.60 9.80 -2.08
CA LYS A 309 -16.30 10.07 -0.66
C LYS A 309 -16.05 11.57 -0.40
N PRO A 310 -16.10 12.02 0.87
CA PRO A 310 -15.80 13.41 1.23
C PRO A 310 -14.46 13.89 0.66
N GLU A 311 -14.39 15.17 0.26
CA GLU A 311 -13.17 15.75 -0.31
C GLU A 311 -11.99 15.68 0.68
N GLY A 312 -10.80 15.38 0.17
CA GLY A 312 -9.56 15.27 0.94
C GLY A 312 -8.97 13.86 0.90
N VAL A 313 -8.48 13.37 2.04
CA VAL A 313 -7.81 12.06 2.13
C VAL A 313 -8.72 10.89 1.76
N GLU A 314 -10.02 11.02 2.03
CA GLU A 314 -11.01 9.95 1.81
C GLU A 314 -11.14 9.53 0.34
N GLN A 315 -10.78 10.39 -0.61
CA GLN A 315 -10.78 10.08 -2.04
C GLN A 315 -9.47 9.42 -2.53
N ASN A 316 -8.49 9.20 -1.66
CA ASN A 316 -7.10 8.91 -2.03
C ASN A 316 -6.48 7.69 -1.32
N TRP A 317 -7.29 6.73 -0.86
CA TRP A 317 -6.81 5.51 -0.17
C TRP A 317 -6.51 4.34 -1.13
N GLY A 318 -6.77 4.50 -2.43
CA GLY A 318 -6.71 3.43 -3.40
C GLY A 318 -5.30 2.90 -3.68
N LEU A 319 -5.18 1.58 -3.75
CA LEU A 319 -4.05 0.90 -4.38
C LEU A 319 -4.00 1.18 -5.89
N PHE A 320 -5.18 1.33 -6.50
CA PHE A 320 -5.31 1.63 -7.93
C PHE A 320 -6.18 2.87 -8.17
N TYR A 321 -5.91 3.55 -9.27
CA TYR A 321 -6.88 4.46 -9.86
C TYR A 321 -8.01 3.67 -10.52
N PRO A 322 -9.16 4.29 -10.78
CA PRO A 322 -10.28 3.65 -11.48
C PRO A 322 -9.94 3.18 -12.91
N ASN A 323 -8.83 3.62 -13.50
CA ASN A 323 -8.33 3.11 -14.79
C ASN A 323 -7.40 1.88 -14.65
N LEU A 324 -7.34 1.25 -13.46
CA LEU A 324 -6.50 0.07 -13.12
C LEU A 324 -4.99 0.32 -13.07
N THR A 325 -4.54 1.56 -13.20
CA THR A 325 -3.13 1.95 -12.92
C THR A 325 -2.90 2.08 -11.42
N GLU A 326 -1.67 1.87 -10.94
CA GLU A 326 -1.35 1.93 -9.50
C GLU A 326 -1.40 3.39 -9.01
N ALA A 327 -2.12 3.65 -7.91
CA ALA A 327 -2.30 5.00 -7.33
C ALA A 327 -1.39 5.25 -6.12
N ASN A 328 -1.14 4.21 -5.33
CA ASN A 328 -0.23 4.24 -4.18
C ASN A 328 1.18 3.74 -4.52
N SER A 329 1.48 3.57 -5.80
CA SER A 329 2.81 3.25 -6.27
C SER A 329 3.34 4.54 -6.84
N ALA A 330 4.40 5.08 -6.24
CA ALA A 330 5.19 6.03 -6.98
C ALA A 330 5.63 5.21 -8.19
N SER A 331 5.26 5.65 -9.40
CA SER A 331 5.84 5.14 -10.64
C SER A 331 7.32 5.55 -10.69
N GLY A 332 8.06 5.17 -9.65
CA GLY A 332 9.38 5.57 -9.28
C GLY A 332 10.24 4.39 -9.60
N MET A 333 10.48 4.22 -10.89
CA MET A 333 11.52 3.36 -11.41
C MET A 333 12.73 3.36 -10.47
N ALA A 334 13.01 2.23 -9.82
CA ALA A 334 14.11 2.14 -8.87
C ALA A 334 15.43 2.54 -9.55
N VAL A 335 16.33 3.21 -8.85
CA VAL A 335 17.63 3.58 -9.43
C VAL A 335 18.65 2.67 -8.79
N GLU A 336 19.34 1.88 -9.60
CA GLU A 336 20.39 0.99 -9.09
C GLU A 336 21.50 1.83 -8.46
N ASP A 337 22.01 1.42 -7.29
CA ASP A 337 23.03 2.17 -6.54
C ASP A 337 24.29 2.45 -7.37
N GLU A 338 24.61 1.56 -8.33
CA GLU A 338 25.71 1.75 -9.27
C GLU A 338 25.55 3.05 -10.08
N CYS A 339 24.33 3.47 -10.43
CA CYS A 339 24.11 4.71 -11.18
C CYS A 339 24.62 5.94 -10.43
N LYS A 340 24.33 6.02 -9.13
CA LYS A 340 24.80 7.11 -8.25
C LYS A 340 26.31 7.04 -8.08
N LEU A 341 26.83 5.84 -7.84
CA LEU A 341 28.26 5.62 -7.64
C LEU A 341 29.06 6.05 -8.87
N LYS A 342 28.65 5.63 -10.07
CA LYS A 342 29.32 6.00 -11.33
C LYS A 342 29.21 7.48 -11.64
N PHE A 343 28.07 8.09 -11.34
CA PHE A 343 27.92 9.54 -11.45
C PHE A 343 28.86 10.30 -10.50
N LEU A 344 29.00 9.86 -9.24
CA LEU A 344 29.97 10.42 -8.30
C LEU A 344 31.43 10.26 -8.80
N GLU A 345 31.76 9.12 -9.42
CA GLU A 345 33.07 8.90 -10.04
C GLU A 345 33.34 9.83 -11.22
N LEU A 346 32.33 10.09 -12.06
CA LEU A 346 32.41 11.10 -13.13
C LEU A 346 32.62 12.50 -12.54
N LYS A 347 31.79 12.91 -11.57
CA LYS A 347 31.82 14.25 -10.96
C LYS A 347 33.11 14.53 -10.18
N ALA A 348 33.55 13.61 -9.33
CA ALA A 348 34.63 13.85 -8.39
C ALA A 348 36.01 13.41 -8.90
N LYS A 349 36.07 12.27 -9.61
CA LYS A 349 37.35 11.67 -10.06
C LYS A 349 37.66 11.97 -11.54
N ARG A 350 36.66 12.44 -12.30
CA ARG A 350 36.75 12.63 -13.76
C ARG A 350 37.17 11.36 -14.51
N ASN A 351 36.76 10.20 -13.99
CA ASN A 351 37.08 8.89 -14.57
C ASN A 351 36.34 8.62 -15.88
N TYR A 352 35.24 9.35 -16.13
CA TYR A 352 34.34 9.13 -17.25
C TYR A 352 34.00 10.46 -17.92
N ARG A 353 33.91 10.47 -19.25
CA ARG A 353 33.48 11.65 -20.03
C ARG A 353 31.96 11.72 -20.16
N PHE A 354 31.31 10.56 -20.26
CA PHE A 354 29.86 10.42 -20.26
C PHE A 354 29.42 9.12 -19.59
N ILE A 355 28.15 9.07 -19.20
CA ILE A 355 27.47 7.86 -18.74
C ILE A 355 26.14 7.79 -19.47
N ILE A 356 25.81 6.62 -20.01
CA ILE A 356 24.49 6.33 -20.58
C ILE A 356 23.77 5.38 -19.62
N PHE A 357 22.53 5.73 -19.33
CA PHE A 357 21.62 4.96 -18.50
C PHE A 357 20.42 4.53 -19.33
N LYS A 358 19.90 3.35 -19.02
CA LYS A 358 18.66 2.84 -19.60
C LYS A 358 17.71 2.40 -18.50
N ILE A 359 16.44 2.39 -18.85
CA ILE A 359 15.39 1.76 -18.06
C ILE A 359 15.34 0.29 -18.46
N GLN A 360 15.69 -0.60 -17.55
CA GLN A 360 15.56 -2.04 -17.72
C GLN A 360 14.81 -2.60 -16.51
N ASP A 361 13.80 -3.45 -16.74
CA ASP A 361 13.03 -4.11 -15.68
C ASP A 361 12.45 -3.13 -14.63
N GLN A 362 11.97 -1.96 -15.09
CA GLN A 362 11.48 -0.85 -14.26
C GLN A 362 12.51 -0.29 -13.28
N GLN A 363 13.80 -0.37 -13.63
CA GLN A 363 14.91 0.25 -12.91
C GLN A 363 15.82 1.05 -13.85
N VAL A 364 16.40 2.15 -13.38
CA VAL A 364 17.49 2.82 -14.08
C VAL A 364 18.78 2.08 -13.76
N VAL A 365 19.44 1.59 -14.81
CA VAL A 365 20.72 0.89 -14.75
C VAL A 365 21.75 1.59 -15.64
N VAL A 366 23.03 1.40 -15.33
CA VAL A 366 24.12 1.89 -16.19
C VAL A 366 24.19 1.01 -17.45
N GLU A 367 24.12 1.63 -18.62
CA GLU A 367 24.28 0.93 -19.90
C GLU A 367 25.72 1.04 -20.41
N LYS A 368 26.30 2.25 -20.38
CA LYS A 368 27.65 2.49 -20.89
C LYS A 368 28.37 3.58 -20.08
N LEU A 369 29.66 3.36 -19.85
CA LEU A 369 30.60 4.34 -19.31
C LEU A 369 31.54 4.76 -20.43
N GLY A 370 31.61 6.06 -20.71
CA GLY A 370 32.53 6.64 -21.68
C GLY A 370 33.86 7.02 -21.04
N THR A 371 34.98 6.54 -21.57
CA THR A 371 36.30 6.88 -21.01
C THR A 371 36.69 8.34 -21.32
N PRO A 372 37.69 8.92 -20.63
CA PRO A 372 38.15 10.29 -20.90
C PRO A 372 38.68 10.52 -22.32
N ASP A 373 39.04 9.44 -23.02
CA ASP A 373 39.60 9.48 -24.38
C ASP A 373 38.51 9.45 -25.48
N GLU A 374 37.26 9.15 -25.11
CA GLU A 374 36.14 9.12 -26.05
C GLU A 374 35.62 10.53 -26.37
N SER A 375 35.39 10.80 -27.66
CA SER A 375 34.93 12.09 -28.18
C SER A 375 33.42 12.32 -28.01
N TYR A 376 32.96 13.54 -28.35
CA TYR A 376 31.52 13.82 -28.40
C TYR A 376 30.82 12.98 -29.48
N GLU A 377 31.48 12.71 -30.60
CA GLU A 377 30.95 11.82 -31.64
C GLU A 377 30.81 10.37 -31.13
N ASN A 378 31.73 9.90 -30.28
CA ASN A 378 31.60 8.57 -29.66
C ASN A 378 30.40 8.50 -28.71
N PHE A 379 30.13 9.59 -27.98
CA PHE A 379 28.96 9.70 -27.12
C PHE A 379 27.67 9.64 -27.94
N THR A 380 27.51 10.49 -28.95
CA THR A 380 26.27 10.54 -29.75
C THR A 380 26.02 9.25 -30.53
N ALA A 381 27.09 8.60 -31.03
CA ALA A 381 26.99 7.29 -31.68
C ALA A 381 26.54 6.16 -30.74
N SER A 382 26.60 6.37 -29.42
CA SER A 382 26.16 5.39 -28.41
C SER A 382 24.67 5.53 -28.06
N LEU A 383 23.97 6.54 -28.59
CA LEU A 383 22.53 6.73 -28.39
C LEU A 383 21.74 6.02 -29.49
N PRO A 384 20.81 5.10 -29.16
CA PRO A 384 20.06 4.32 -30.16
C PRO A 384 19.02 5.18 -30.88
N SER A 385 18.72 4.86 -32.14
CA SER A 385 17.78 5.63 -32.96
C SER A 385 16.32 5.25 -32.78
N ASP A 386 15.99 4.25 -31.96
CA ASP A 386 14.64 3.69 -31.77
C ASP A 386 14.27 3.44 -30.29
N GLU A 387 15.18 3.74 -29.36
CA GLU A 387 14.94 3.60 -27.92
C GLU A 387 15.34 4.86 -27.14
N CYS A 388 14.63 5.13 -26.05
CA CYS A 388 14.95 6.24 -25.14
C CYS A 388 16.16 5.90 -24.26
N ARG A 389 16.90 6.93 -23.82
CA ARG A 389 18.02 6.83 -22.85
C ARG A 389 18.07 8.08 -21.96
N TYR A 390 18.72 7.96 -20.80
CA TYR A 390 19.28 9.14 -20.12
C TYR A 390 20.78 9.15 -20.31
N ALA A 391 21.38 10.32 -20.40
CA ALA A 391 22.81 10.46 -20.42
C ALA A 391 23.28 11.60 -19.53
N VAL A 392 24.48 11.41 -18.97
CA VAL A 392 25.24 12.48 -18.33
C VAL A 392 26.51 12.72 -19.14
N PHE A 393 26.84 13.97 -19.40
CA PHE A 393 28.04 14.37 -20.15
C PHE A 393 28.76 15.50 -19.42
N ASP A 394 30.03 15.29 -19.04
CA ASP A 394 30.88 16.35 -18.49
C ASP A 394 31.54 17.12 -19.64
N PHE A 395 31.09 18.35 -19.89
CA PHE A 395 31.59 19.18 -20.98
C PHE A 395 32.63 20.18 -20.48
N ASP A 396 33.87 19.98 -20.91
CA ASP A 396 34.95 20.96 -20.70
C ASP A 396 34.91 22.06 -21.76
N PHE A 397 35.12 23.30 -21.33
CA PHE A 397 35.27 24.46 -22.19
C PHE A 397 36.27 25.47 -21.62
N THR A 398 36.81 26.31 -22.49
CA THR A 398 37.69 27.42 -22.12
C THR A 398 36.91 28.73 -22.20
N THR A 399 36.92 29.51 -21.12
CA THR A 399 36.30 30.83 -21.09
C THR A 399 37.10 31.84 -21.91
N ASN A 400 36.51 33.00 -22.22
CA ASN A 400 37.20 34.10 -22.91
C ASN A 400 38.42 34.63 -22.13
N GLU A 401 38.49 34.35 -20.83
CA GLU A 401 39.61 34.68 -19.93
C GLU A 401 40.68 33.58 -19.89
N ASN A 402 40.60 32.62 -20.81
CA ASN A 402 41.50 31.46 -20.91
C ASN A 402 41.47 30.55 -19.65
N CYS A 403 40.36 30.53 -18.91
CA CYS A 403 40.16 29.62 -17.79
C CYS A 403 39.45 28.34 -18.25
N GLN A 404 39.97 27.17 -17.86
CA GLN A 404 39.27 25.91 -18.07
C GLN A 404 38.14 25.76 -17.05
N LYS A 405 36.94 25.46 -17.55
CA LYS A 405 35.75 25.14 -16.75
C LYS A 405 35.08 23.91 -17.32
N SER A 406 34.22 23.28 -16.51
CA SER A 406 33.33 22.24 -16.99
C SER A 406 31.90 22.45 -16.52
N LYS A 407 30.95 21.90 -17.27
CA LYS A 407 29.55 21.79 -16.85
C LYS A 407 29.06 20.37 -17.08
N ILE A 408 28.35 19.83 -16.10
CA ILE A 408 27.71 18.52 -16.21
C ILE A 408 26.30 18.69 -16.80
N PHE A 409 26.09 18.05 -17.94
CA PHE A 409 24.81 18.01 -18.65
C PHE A 409 24.06 16.73 -18.31
N PHE A 410 22.76 16.84 -18.06
CA PHE A 410 21.81 15.74 -18.10
C PHE A 410 21.00 15.81 -19.39
N ILE A 411 21.01 14.74 -20.17
CA ILE A 411 20.36 14.65 -21.48
C ILE A 411 19.29 13.56 -21.42
N ALA A 412 18.03 13.95 -21.63
CA ALA A 412 16.93 13.03 -21.84
C ALA A 412 16.77 12.77 -23.35
N TRP A 413 17.23 11.59 -23.79
CA TRP A 413 17.18 11.14 -25.18
C TRP A 413 15.90 10.38 -25.45
N SER A 414 15.07 10.86 -26.38
CA SER A 414 13.76 10.27 -26.68
C SER A 414 13.43 10.32 -28.18
N PRO A 415 14.01 9.42 -29.01
CA PRO A 415 13.78 9.41 -30.45
C PRO A 415 12.30 9.38 -30.82
N ASP A 416 11.91 10.09 -31.88
CA ASP A 416 10.51 10.14 -32.35
C ASP A 416 9.97 8.77 -32.74
N THR A 417 10.85 7.92 -33.28
CA THR A 417 10.67 6.51 -33.66
C THR A 417 10.41 5.57 -32.46
N SER A 418 10.70 6.00 -31.23
CA SER A 418 10.46 5.18 -30.03
C SER A 418 8.96 5.01 -29.77
N SER A 419 8.58 3.85 -29.23
CA SER A 419 7.17 3.57 -28.90
C SER A 419 6.58 4.58 -27.90
N VAL A 420 5.30 4.91 -28.05
CA VAL A 420 4.58 5.84 -27.14
C VAL A 420 4.72 5.42 -25.68
N ARG A 421 4.57 4.13 -25.40
CA ARG A 421 4.72 3.57 -24.05
C ARG A 421 6.12 3.83 -23.47
N MET A 422 7.18 3.62 -24.25
CA MET A 422 8.56 3.86 -23.79
C MET A 422 8.79 5.34 -23.50
N LYS A 423 8.37 6.24 -24.41
CA LYS A 423 8.49 7.69 -24.22
C LYS A 423 7.77 8.16 -22.96
N MET A 424 6.58 7.63 -22.68
CA MET A 424 5.84 7.94 -21.45
C MET A 424 6.61 7.53 -20.19
N VAL A 425 7.19 6.32 -20.16
CA VAL A 425 7.94 5.81 -18.99
C VAL A 425 9.20 6.63 -18.72
N TYR A 426 9.95 7.00 -19.77
CA TYR A 426 11.13 7.86 -19.63
C TYR A 426 10.74 9.30 -19.25
N ALA A 427 9.69 9.87 -19.84
CA ALA A 427 9.25 11.21 -19.48
C ALA A 427 8.79 11.31 -18.01
N SER A 428 7.99 10.34 -17.54
CA SER A 428 7.46 10.33 -16.17
C SER A 428 8.52 10.11 -15.10
N SER A 429 9.63 9.44 -15.44
CA SER A 429 10.65 9.06 -14.46
C SER A 429 11.87 9.97 -14.42
N LYS A 430 11.99 10.88 -15.40
CA LYS A 430 13.12 11.80 -15.58
C LYS A 430 13.48 12.58 -14.32
N ASP A 431 12.50 13.28 -13.75
CA ASP A 431 12.74 14.19 -12.63
C ASP A 431 13.07 13.47 -11.33
N ARG A 432 12.62 12.22 -11.18
CA ARG A 432 13.04 11.35 -10.08
C ARG A 432 14.50 10.93 -10.26
N PHE A 433 14.85 10.35 -11.41
CA PHE A 433 16.23 9.90 -11.63
C PHE A 433 17.24 11.05 -11.55
N LYS A 434 16.93 12.21 -12.14
CA LYS A 434 17.80 13.39 -12.07
C LYS A 434 18.06 13.85 -10.62
N ARG A 435 17.07 13.75 -9.72
CA ARG A 435 17.24 14.12 -8.29
C ARG A 435 18.27 13.24 -7.58
N GLU A 436 18.46 12.00 -8.03
CA GLU A 436 19.48 11.10 -7.51
C GLU A 436 20.91 11.48 -7.95
N LEU A 437 21.04 12.37 -8.94
CA LEU A 437 22.31 12.81 -9.52
C LEU A 437 22.64 14.24 -9.09
N ASP A 438 23.00 14.42 -7.82
CA ASP A 438 23.31 15.75 -7.28
C ASP A 438 24.55 16.39 -7.95
N GLY A 439 24.35 17.54 -8.61
CA GLY A 439 25.42 18.29 -9.29
C GLY A 439 25.25 18.42 -10.81
N ILE A 440 24.12 18.00 -11.38
CA ILE A 440 23.73 18.39 -12.74
C ILE A 440 23.58 19.92 -12.82
N GLN A 441 24.19 20.54 -13.83
CA GLN A 441 24.18 21.99 -14.01
C GLN A 441 23.31 22.44 -15.19
N VAL A 442 23.15 21.58 -16.20
CA VAL A 442 22.36 21.87 -17.39
C VAL A 442 21.51 20.67 -17.75
N GLU A 443 20.24 20.91 -18.08
CA GLU A 443 19.32 19.91 -18.58
C GLU A 443 19.02 20.15 -20.07
N LEU A 444 19.00 19.07 -20.85
CA LEU A 444 18.65 19.07 -22.26
C LEU A 444 17.73 17.87 -22.55
N GLN A 445 16.72 18.09 -23.39
CA GLN A 445 15.90 17.03 -23.96
C GLN A 445 16.11 17.06 -25.47
N ALA A 446 16.30 15.88 -26.08
CA ALA A 446 16.54 15.75 -27.52
C ALA A 446 15.78 14.54 -28.07
N THR A 447 15.13 14.72 -29.22
CA THR A 447 14.48 13.64 -29.99
C THR A 447 15.25 13.29 -31.26
N ASP A 448 16.20 14.13 -31.66
CA ASP A 448 17.08 13.95 -32.82
C ASP A 448 18.51 14.43 -32.50
N PRO A 449 19.58 13.82 -33.07
CA PRO A 449 20.95 14.23 -32.76
C PRO A 449 21.25 15.70 -33.08
N SER A 450 20.53 16.32 -34.02
CA SER A 450 20.69 17.74 -34.35
C SER A 450 20.30 18.67 -33.19
N GLU A 451 19.36 18.26 -32.33
CA GLU A 451 18.90 19.02 -31.16
C GLU A 451 19.90 19.00 -29.98
N MET A 452 20.91 18.15 -30.09
CA MET A 452 22.06 18.07 -29.21
C MET A 452 23.36 18.19 -30.02
N SER A 453 23.37 19.04 -31.05
CA SER A 453 24.63 19.34 -31.74
C SER A 453 25.67 19.96 -30.80
N PHE A 454 26.95 19.79 -31.14
CA PHE A 454 28.05 20.30 -30.32
C PHE A 454 27.96 21.81 -30.07
N ASP A 455 27.46 22.58 -31.04
CA ASP A 455 27.22 24.01 -30.90
C ASP A 455 26.14 24.32 -29.86
N ILE A 456 25.05 23.54 -29.81
CA ILE A 456 23.99 23.70 -28.80
C ILE A 456 24.53 23.42 -27.40
N ILE A 457 25.32 22.36 -27.24
CA ILE A 457 25.98 22.06 -25.95
C ILE A 457 26.88 23.20 -25.53
N LYS A 458 27.71 23.71 -26.45
CA LYS A 458 28.62 24.82 -26.20
C LYS A 458 27.88 26.10 -25.81
N ASP A 459 26.77 26.41 -26.47
CA ASP A 459 25.98 27.60 -26.17
C ASP A 459 25.26 27.51 -24.82
N ARG A 460 24.74 26.33 -24.46
CA ARG A 460 24.18 26.10 -23.11
C ARG A 460 25.25 26.02 -22.03
N ALA A 461 26.51 25.74 -22.39
CA ALA A 461 27.62 25.70 -21.46
C ALA A 461 28.13 27.10 -21.05
N ARG A 462 27.82 28.14 -21.82
CA ARG A 462 28.29 29.51 -21.57
C ARG A 462 27.66 30.17 -20.35
#